data_AF-M3GKI4-F1
#
_entry.id   AF-M3GKI4-F1
#
_cell.length_a   1.000
_cell.length_b   1.000
_cell.length_c   1.000
_cell.angle_alpha   90.00
_cell.angle_beta   90.00
_cell.angle_gamma   90.00
#
_symmetry.space_group_name_H-M   'P 1'
#
loop_
_entity.id
_entity.type
_entity.pdbx_description
1 polymer ?
#
loop_
_entity_poly.entity_id
_entity_poly.type
_entity_poly.pdbx_seq_one_letter_code
_entity_poly.pdbx_strand_id
1 'polypeptide(L)' 'MAGIIYRMKTGCQWRAIPSNFGSGQTCHRRFQEWERAGVFKKSL' A
#
# COMPACT_ATOMS: atom_id res chain seq x y z
N MET A 1 3.73 1.51 6.77
CA MET A 1 2.78 0.45 6.35
C MET A 1 1.31 0.89 6.40
N ALA A 2 0.88 1.70 7.38
CA ALA A 2 -0.53 2.06 7.56
C ALA A 2 -1.20 2.68 6.30
N GLY A 3 -0.47 3.44 5.47
CA GLY A 3 -1.00 3.99 4.22
C GLY A 3 -1.36 2.94 3.16
N ILE A 4 -0.64 1.82 3.09
CA ILE A 4 -0.98 0.70 2.18
C ILE A 4 -2.30 0.05 2.62
N ILE A 5 -2.43 -0.22 3.92
CA ILE A 5 -3.64 -0.82 4.51
C ILE A 5 -4.84 0.11 4.34
N TYR A 6 -4.65 1.41 4.59
CA TYR A 6 -5.68 2.43 4.38
C TYR A 6 -6.19 2.40 2.93
N ARG A 7 -5.27 2.42 1.95
CA ARG A 7 -5.61 2.34 0.52
C ARG A 7 -6.30 1.03 0.16
N MET A 8 -5.92 -0.09 0.76
CA MET A 8 -6.61 -1.37 0.54
C MET A 8 -8.04 -1.35 1.10
N LYS A 9 -8.28 -0.68 2.23
CA LYS A 9 -9.62 -0.55 2.82
C LYS A 9 -10.51 0.44 2.06
N THR A 10 -9.96 1.53 1.56
CA THR A 10 -10.73 2.63 0.97
C THR A 10 -10.77 2.60 -0.55
N GLY A 11 -9.82 1.92 -1.21
CA GLY A 11 -9.64 1.96 -2.66
C GLY A 11 -9.12 3.29 -3.20
N CYS A 12 -8.70 4.22 -2.33
CA CYS A 12 -8.28 5.55 -2.76
C CYS A 12 -7.03 5.51 -3.65
N GLN A 13 -6.83 6.57 -4.45
CA GLN A 13 -5.59 6.72 -5.20
C GLN A 13 -4.39 6.87 -4.23
N TRP A 14 -3.19 6.47 -4.66
CA TRP A 14 -1.97 6.56 -3.84
C TRP A 14 -1.68 8.00 -3.39
N ARG A 15 -1.92 8.99 -4.25
CA ARG A 15 -1.73 10.42 -3.93
C ARG A 15 -2.79 10.97 -2.98
N ALA A 16 -3.91 10.28 -2.81
CA ALA A 16 -4.99 10.65 -1.90
C ALA A 16 -4.82 10.04 -0.50
N ILE A 17 -3.74 9.29 -0.25
CA ILE A 17 -3.42 8.79 1.08
C ILE A 17 -3.12 9.99 2.00
N PRO A 18 -3.79 10.09 3.16
CA PRO A 18 -3.52 11.15 4.12
C PRO A 18 -2.04 11.19 4.54
N SER A 19 -1.47 12.40 4.64
CA SER A 19 -0.04 12.61 4.91
C SER A 19 0.43 12.03 6.25
N ASN A 20 -0.46 11.87 7.23
CA ASN A 20 -0.18 11.22 8.51
C ASN A 20 0.22 9.74 8.37
N PHE A 21 -0.08 9.10 7.23
CA PHE A 21 0.34 7.73 6.92
C PHE A 21 1.65 7.67 6.12
N GLY A 22 2.27 8.82 5.85
CA GLY A 22 3.43 8.99 4.97
C GLY A 22 3.03 9.35 3.54
N SER A 23 4.04 9.50 2.66
CA SER A 23 3.77 9.86 1.27
C SER A 23 3.17 8.70 0.47
N GLY A 24 2.26 9.03 -0.44
CA GLY A 24 1.65 8.08 -1.36
C GLY A 24 2.68 7.33 -2.23
N GLN A 25 3.75 8.02 -2.65
CA GLN A 25 4.85 7.40 -3.42
C GLN A 25 5.59 6.33 -2.61
N THR A 26 5.94 6.62 -1.35
CA THR A 26 6.60 5.63 -0.50
C THR A 26 5.70 4.43 -0.25
N CYS A 27 4.40 4.65 -0.02
CA CYS A 27 3.43 3.58 0.11
C CYS A 27 3.34 2.73 -1.15
N HIS A 28 3.31 3.35 -2.33
CA HIS A 28 3.26 2.65 -3.61
C HIS A 28 4.52 1.80 -3.87
N ARG A 29 5.72 2.35 -3.64
CA ARG A 29 6.97 1.59 -3.76
C ARG A 29 7.00 0.38 -2.84
N ARG A 30 6.62 0.55 -1.58
CA ARG A 30 6.54 -0.55 -0.61
C ARG A 30 5.48 -1.59 -0.98
N PHE A 31 4.35 -1.17 -1.54
CA PHE A 31 3.34 -2.09 -2.06
C PHE A 31 3.89 -2.96 -3.19
N GLN A 32 4.63 -2.38 -4.14
CA GLN A 32 5.27 -3.15 -5.21
C GLN A 32 6.33 -4.12 -4.68
N GLU A 33 7.11 -3.73 -3.67
CA GLU A 33 8.06 -4.63 -3.01
C GLU A 33 7.33 -5.84 -2.39
N TRP A 34 6.18 -5.63 -1.76
CA TRP A 34 5.37 -6.69 -1.17
C TRP A 34 4.72 -7.61 -2.20
N GLU A 35 4.25 -7.05 -3.30
CA GLU A 35 3.69 -7.82 -4.42
C GLU A 35 4.76 -8.77 -5.00
N ARG A 36 5.98 -8.25 -5.23
CA ARG A 36 7.12 -9.05 -5.70
C ARG A 36 7.55 -10.12 -4.70
N ALA A 37 7.51 -9.79 -3.41
CA ALA A 37 7.78 -10.73 -2.33
C ALA A 37 6.64 -11.75 -2.11
N GLY A 38 5.54 -11.64 -2.85
CA GLY A 38 4.41 -12.56 -2.74
C GLY A 38 3.61 -12.41 -1.45
N VAL A 39 3.72 -11.27 -0.74
CA VAL A 39 3.01 -11.01 0.53
C VAL A 39 1.49 -11.19 0.41
N PHE A 40 0.95 -10.89 -0.78
CA PHE A 40 -0.49 -11.01 -1.06
C PHE A 40 -0.87 -12.31 -1.76
N LYS A 41 0.08 -13.20 -2.07
CA LYS A 41 -0.27 -14.52 -2.60
C LYS A 41 -0.92 -15.31 -1.47
N LYS A 42 -2.17 -15.73 -1.68
CA LYS A 42 -2.79 -16.76 -0.84
C LYS A 42 -1.95 -18.03 -0.95
N SER A 43 -1.55 -18.59 0.18
CA SER A 43 -1.19 -20.02 0.23
C SER A 43 -2.42 -20.77 -0.30
N LEU A 44 -2.19 -21.57 -1.35
CA LEU A 44 -3.19 -22.41 -2.03
C LEU A 44 -4.10 -23.15 -1.04
#